data_AF-A0AAJ2SQ07-F1
#
_entry.id   AF-A0AAJ2SQ07-F1
#
_cell.length_a   1.000
_cell.length_b   1.000
_cell.length_c   1.000
_cell.angle_alpha   90.00
_cell.angle_beta   90.00
_cell.angle_gamma   90.00
#
_symmetry.space_group_name_H-M   'P 1'
#
loop_
_entity.id
_entity.type
_entity.pdbx_description
1 polymer ?
#
loop_
_entity_poly.entity_id
_entity_poly.type
_entity_poly.pdbx_seq_one_letter_code
_entity_poly.pdbx_strand_id
1 'polypeptide(L)'
;MDTDQAKDEVVTVVDDTTAAIGGEWEVYSGPAVRACTQESGGDGAAYSYITTQAAAPGDPTAHIDAVEKLWNDQGITTERYQSGGDDPILGIRGSGGPTTSIDFLADERGYSVDALSPCADGDPVELKEQGE
;
A
#
# COMPACT_ATOMS: atom_id res chain seq x y z
N MET A 1 -9.02 -16.45 -2.43
CA MET A 1 -8.67 -15.68 -1.21
C MET A 1 -9.96 -15.04 -0.77
N ASP A 2 -10.32 -15.12 0.50
CA ASP A 2 -11.50 -14.43 1.02
C ASP A 2 -11.22 -12.96 1.34
N THR A 3 -12.29 -12.20 1.55
CA THR A 3 -12.25 -10.74 1.75
C THR A 3 -11.55 -10.33 3.04
N ASP A 4 -11.72 -11.10 4.12
CA ASP A 4 -11.05 -10.84 5.39
C ASP A 4 -9.53 -11.00 5.23
N GLN A 5 -9.10 -12.09 4.58
CA GLN A 5 -7.69 -12.31 4.28
C GLN A 5 -7.11 -11.15 3.43
N ALA A 6 -7.83 -10.69 2.40
CA ALA A 6 -7.37 -9.59 1.54
C ALA A 6 -7.19 -8.27 2.29
N LYS A 7 -8.12 -7.99 3.20
CA LYS A 7 -8.09 -6.80 4.07
C LYS A 7 -6.93 -6.88 5.07
N ASP A 8 -6.77 -8.02 5.72
CA ASP A 8 -5.71 -8.24 6.71
C ASP A 8 -4.33 -8.16 6.06
N GLU A 9 -4.14 -8.73 4.88
CA GLU A 9 -2.87 -8.69 4.15
C GLU A 9 -2.49 -7.26 3.74
N VAL A 10 -3.44 -6.47 3.21
CA VAL A 10 -3.14 -5.07 2.83
C VAL A 10 -2.89 -4.17 4.04
N VAL A 11 -3.62 -4.36 5.14
CA VAL A 11 -3.38 -3.64 6.39
C VAL A 11 -2.00 -3.99 6.94
N THR A 12 -1.67 -5.28 6.99
CA THR A 12 -0.40 -5.76 7.53
C THR A 12 0.80 -5.21 6.76
N VAL A 13 0.76 -5.22 5.42
CA VAL A 13 1.90 -4.71 4.65
C VAL A 13 2.09 -3.19 4.82
N VAL A 14 0.99 -2.42 4.94
CA VAL A 14 1.07 -0.98 5.21
C VAL A 14 1.60 -0.74 6.62
N ASP A 15 1.08 -1.44 7.62
CA ASP A 15 1.49 -1.31 9.02
C ASP A 15 2.97 -1.69 9.19
N ASP A 16 3.43 -2.78 8.57
CA ASP A 16 4.85 -3.17 8.57
C ASP A 16 5.74 -2.11 7.89
N THR A 17 5.26 -1.53 6.78
CA THR A 17 5.97 -0.45 6.06
C THR A 17 6.10 0.79 6.94
N THR A 18 5.01 1.23 7.58
CA THR A 18 5.04 2.40 8.47
C THR A 18 5.89 2.16 9.71
N ALA A 19 5.88 0.94 10.27
CA ALA A 19 6.71 0.55 11.41
C ALA A 19 8.21 0.53 11.08
N ALA A 20 8.59 0.14 9.85
CA ALA A 20 9.98 0.15 9.41
C ALA A 20 10.57 1.56 9.32
N ILE A 21 9.73 2.57 9.02
CA ILE A 21 10.13 3.99 9.02
C ILE A 21 10.04 4.59 10.42
N GLY A 22 9.03 4.19 11.19
CA GLY A 22 8.64 4.87 12.42
C GLY A 22 7.95 6.22 12.14
N GLY A 23 7.71 6.97 13.21
CA GLY A 23 6.97 8.24 13.14
C GLY A 23 5.50 8.09 13.51
N GLU A 24 4.74 9.15 13.27
CA GLU A 24 3.31 9.23 13.55
C GLU A 24 2.54 9.23 12.22
N TRP A 25 1.88 8.11 11.94
CA TRP A 25 1.12 7.91 10.72
C TRP A 25 -0.38 8.06 10.98
N GLU A 26 -1.07 8.69 10.04
CA GLU A 26 -2.51 8.88 10.05
C GLU A 26 -3.15 8.12 8.88
N VAL A 27 -4.31 7.53 9.13
CA VAL A 27 -5.12 6.94 8.07
C VAL A 27 -5.70 8.07 7.22
N TYR A 28 -5.24 8.16 5.98
CA TYR A 28 -5.80 9.08 4.99
C TYR A 28 -7.08 8.49 4.38
N SER A 29 -7.07 7.20 4.08
CA SER A 29 -8.23 6.50 3.51
C SER A 29 -8.19 4.99 3.75
N GLY A 30 -9.35 4.40 3.99
CA GLY A 30 -9.54 2.95 4.07
C GLY A 30 -9.22 2.32 5.43
N PRO A 31 -9.08 0.98 5.50
CA PRO A 31 -9.24 0.04 4.39
C PRO A 31 -10.65 0.14 3.79
N ALA A 32 -10.76 0.34 2.49
CA ALA A 32 -12.03 0.57 1.82
C ALA A 32 -12.21 -0.38 0.63
N VAL A 33 -13.42 -0.92 0.49
CA VAL A 33 -13.75 -1.84 -0.60
C VAL A 33 -13.69 -1.16 -1.98
N ARG A 34 -13.06 -1.84 -2.91
CA ARG A 34 -12.96 -1.55 -4.34
C ARG A 34 -13.47 -2.74 -5.13
N ALA A 35 -14.24 -2.46 -6.18
CA ALA A 35 -14.61 -3.50 -7.14
C ALA A 35 -13.37 -3.91 -7.93
N CYS A 36 -13.21 -5.21 -8.15
CA CYS A 36 -12.20 -5.78 -9.03
C CYS A 36 -12.80 -6.94 -9.83
N THR A 37 -12.08 -7.37 -10.85
CA THR A 37 -12.43 -8.56 -11.63
C THR A 37 -11.42 -9.64 -11.33
N GLN A 38 -11.92 -10.82 -10.95
CA GLN A 38 -11.08 -11.97 -10.69
C GLN A 38 -10.43 -12.47 -11.98
N GLU A 39 -9.33 -13.23 -11.87
CA GLU A 39 -8.70 -13.86 -13.05
C GLU A 39 -9.65 -14.83 -13.79
N SER A 40 -10.60 -15.41 -13.06
CA SER A 40 -11.69 -16.24 -13.59
C SER A 40 -12.74 -15.46 -14.39
N GLY A 41 -12.71 -14.13 -14.33
CA GLY A 41 -13.70 -13.22 -14.93
C GLY A 41 -14.92 -12.93 -14.06
N GLY A 42 -14.96 -13.43 -12.81
CA GLY A 42 -16.01 -13.12 -11.83
C GLY A 42 -15.85 -11.75 -11.18
N ASP A 43 -16.92 -11.27 -10.55
CA ASP A 43 -16.87 -10.09 -9.67
C ASP A 43 -16.04 -10.41 -8.42
N GLY A 44 -15.32 -9.41 -7.94
CA GLY A 44 -14.54 -9.52 -6.72
C GLY A 44 -14.40 -8.19 -5.98
N ALA A 45 -13.83 -8.29 -4.79
CA ALA A 45 -13.55 -7.15 -3.94
C ALA A 45 -12.05 -7.09 -3.61
N ALA A 46 -11.50 -5.89 -3.64
CA ALA A 46 -10.15 -5.59 -3.14
C ALA A 46 -10.24 -4.45 -2.12
N TYR A 47 -9.23 -4.31 -1.29
CA TYR A 47 -9.17 -3.28 -0.27
C TYR A 47 -8.05 -2.29 -0.59
N SER A 48 -8.40 -1.01 -0.67
CA SER A 48 -7.40 0.08 -0.73
C SER A 48 -7.15 0.63 0.66
N TYR A 49 -5.90 0.80 1.04
CA TYR A 49 -5.52 1.40 2.32
C TYR A 49 -4.38 2.41 2.12
N ILE A 50 -4.59 3.62 2.63
CA ILE A 50 -3.71 4.77 2.44
C ILE A 50 -3.39 5.39 3.78
N THR A 51 -2.11 5.46 4.11
CA THR A 51 -1.61 6.16 5.29
C THR A 51 -0.62 7.25 4.89
N THR A 52 -0.59 8.32 5.66
CA THR A 52 0.30 9.45 5.44
C THR A 52 0.94 9.87 6.75
N GLN A 53 2.13 10.43 6.68
CA GLN A 53 2.70 11.20 7.77
C GLN A 53 3.25 12.53 7.27
N ALA A 54 3.28 13.52 8.15
CA ALA A 54 4.06 14.73 7.93
C ALA A 54 5.55 14.38 7.75
N ALA A 55 6.35 15.36 7.34
CA ALA A 55 7.79 15.19 7.17
C ALA A 55 8.41 14.49 8.39
N ALA A 56 8.94 13.28 8.16
CA ALA A 56 9.58 12.49 9.19
C ALA A 56 11.05 12.91 9.33
N PRO A 57 11.62 12.92 10.55
CA PRO A 57 13.06 13.05 10.71
C PRO A 57 13.76 11.84 10.08
N GLY A 58 14.76 12.08 9.24
CA GLY A 58 15.53 11.03 8.56
C GLY A 58 15.88 11.40 7.13
N ASP A 59 16.61 10.52 6.46
CA ASP A 59 16.93 10.66 5.04
C ASP A 59 15.90 9.86 4.21
N PRO A 60 15.10 10.51 3.35
CA PRO A 60 14.17 9.83 2.44
C PRO A 60 14.81 8.68 1.66
N THR A 61 16.09 8.81 1.28
CA THR A 61 16.82 7.76 0.56
C THR A 61 17.00 6.51 1.43
N ALA A 62 17.37 6.68 2.70
CA ALA A 62 17.52 5.59 3.64
C ALA A 62 16.18 4.89 3.95
N HIS A 63 15.09 5.65 3.95
CA HIS A 63 13.74 5.11 4.11
C HIS A 63 13.31 4.30 2.88
N ILE A 64 13.61 4.77 1.66
CA ILE A 64 13.40 3.98 0.43
C ILE A 64 14.19 2.67 0.49
N ASP A 65 15.46 2.70 0.94
CA ASP A 65 16.28 1.49 1.09
C ASP A 65 15.66 0.48 2.08
N ALA A 66 15.15 0.97 3.21
CA ALA A 66 14.51 0.14 4.23
C ALA A 66 13.22 -0.52 3.71
N VAL A 67 12.38 0.27 3.03
CA VAL A 67 11.11 -0.22 2.44
C VAL A 67 11.39 -1.21 1.31
N GLU A 68 12.36 -0.93 0.44
CA GLU A 68 12.74 -1.87 -0.62
C GLU A 68 13.12 -3.22 -0.06
N LYS A 69 13.95 -3.23 0.99
CA LYS A 69 14.36 -4.47 1.64
C LYS A 69 13.17 -5.21 2.25
N LEU A 70 12.33 -4.53 3.01
CA LEU A 70 11.13 -5.10 3.63
C LEU A 70 10.22 -5.76 2.59
N TRP A 71 9.92 -5.04 1.51
CA TRP A 71 9.03 -5.52 0.47
C TRP A 71 9.60 -6.71 -0.28
N ASN A 72 10.91 -6.70 -0.60
CA ASN A 72 11.57 -7.87 -1.19
C ASN A 72 11.53 -9.09 -0.26
N ASP A 73 11.76 -8.90 1.05
CA ASP A 73 11.66 -9.97 2.06
C ASP A 73 10.23 -10.54 2.17
N GLN A 74 9.21 -9.74 1.85
CA GLN A 74 7.79 -10.13 1.77
C GLN A 74 7.37 -10.69 0.40
N GLY A 75 8.30 -10.83 -0.56
CA GLY A 75 8.02 -11.37 -1.89
C GLY A 75 7.35 -10.37 -2.85
N ILE A 76 7.39 -9.08 -2.54
CA ILE A 76 6.91 -8.00 -3.40
C ILE A 76 8.04 -7.62 -4.35
N THR A 77 7.75 -7.59 -5.65
CA THR A 77 8.70 -7.11 -6.67
C THR A 77 8.71 -5.60 -6.67
N THR A 78 9.89 -4.99 -6.48
CA THR A 78 10.03 -3.53 -6.32
C THR A 78 10.64 -2.84 -7.54
N GLU A 79 10.25 -1.59 -7.75
CA GLU A 79 10.87 -0.68 -8.71
C GLU A 79 10.94 0.73 -8.12
N ARG A 80 12.16 1.27 -8.00
CA ARG A 80 12.37 2.67 -7.60
C ARG A 80 12.08 3.63 -8.75
N TYR A 81 11.58 4.81 -8.41
CA TYR A 81 11.37 5.90 -9.35
C TYR A 81 11.58 7.25 -8.67
N GLN A 82 11.65 8.29 -9.50
CA GLN A 82 11.72 9.67 -9.02
C GLN A 82 10.89 10.58 -9.92
N SER A 83 10.28 11.61 -9.36
CA SER A 83 9.62 12.63 -10.17
C SER A 83 10.64 13.47 -10.95
N GLY A 84 10.19 14.14 -12.01
CA GLY A 84 11.03 15.16 -12.66
C GLY A 84 11.13 16.45 -11.83
N GLY A 85 12.13 17.28 -12.12
CA GLY A 85 12.32 18.60 -11.50
C GLY A 85 13.67 18.74 -10.78
N ASP A 86 13.92 19.94 -10.24
CA ASP A 86 15.14 20.25 -9.46
C ASP A 86 15.12 19.62 -8.06
N ASP A 87 13.92 19.32 -7.54
CA ASP A 87 13.67 18.65 -6.25
C ASP A 87 12.76 17.43 -6.50
N PRO A 88 13.32 16.27 -6.85
CA PRO A 88 12.54 15.10 -7.24
C PRO A 88 11.97 14.38 -6.01
N ILE A 89 10.70 14.00 -6.10
CA ILE A 89 10.04 13.10 -5.13
C ILE A 89 10.61 11.72 -5.35
N LEU A 90 11.12 11.09 -4.29
CA LEU A 90 11.58 9.71 -4.34
C LEU A 90 10.42 8.76 -4.08
N GLY A 91 10.34 7.70 -4.87
CA GLY A 91 9.29 6.71 -4.74
C GLY A 91 9.81 5.30 -4.99
N ILE A 92 9.10 4.35 -4.42
CA ILE A 92 9.24 2.94 -4.73
C ILE A 92 7.86 2.33 -4.85
N ARG A 93 7.65 1.62 -5.96
CA ARG A 93 6.42 0.86 -6.20
C ARG A 93 6.71 -0.63 -6.09
N GLY A 94 5.75 -1.35 -5.56
CA GLY A 94 5.76 -2.78 -5.37
C GLY A 94 4.57 -3.45 -6.07
N SER A 95 4.75 -4.69 -6.48
CA SER A 95 3.68 -5.53 -7.04
C SER A 95 3.87 -7.00 -6.68
N GLY A 96 2.77 -7.74 -6.52
CA GLY A 96 2.79 -9.13 -6.09
C GLY A 96 2.92 -9.29 -4.57
N GLY A 97 3.20 -10.51 -4.13
CA GLY A 97 3.18 -10.85 -2.71
C GLY A 97 1.77 -10.66 -2.11
N PRO A 98 1.63 -10.00 -0.95
CA PRO A 98 0.34 -9.72 -0.30
C PRO A 98 -0.46 -8.57 -0.95
N THR A 99 -0.01 -8.03 -2.09
CA THR A 99 -0.65 -6.88 -2.75
C THR A 99 -0.80 -7.08 -4.25
N THR A 100 -1.79 -6.42 -4.85
CA THR A 100 -1.78 -6.13 -6.29
C THR A 100 -0.74 -5.06 -6.58
N SER A 101 -0.76 -3.99 -5.78
CA SER A 101 0.16 -2.86 -5.87
C SER A 101 0.36 -2.24 -4.50
N ILE A 102 1.56 -1.72 -4.28
CA ILE A 102 1.88 -0.85 -3.15
C ILE A 102 2.81 0.25 -3.63
N ASP A 103 2.70 1.44 -3.07
CA ASP A 103 3.52 2.59 -3.41
C ASP A 103 3.93 3.33 -2.13
N PHE A 104 5.22 3.67 -2.04
CA PHE A 104 5.77 4.46 -0.96
C PHE A 104 6.44 5.69 -1.56
N LEU A 105 5.94 6.86 -1.19
CA LEU A 105 6.49 8.15 -1.56
C LEU A 105 7.14 8.78 -0.35
N ALA A 106 8.34 9.30 -0.55
CA ALA A 106 9.07 10.03 0.46
C ALA A 106 9.65 11.33 -0.13
N ASP A 107 9.20 12.47 0.40
CA ASP A 107 9.82 13.76 0.14
C ASP A 107 9.80 14.67 1.38
N GLU A 108 10.43 15.83 1.28
CA GLU A 108 10.58 16.79 2.38
C GLU A 108 9.25 17.29 2.98
N ARG A 109 8.13 17.12 2.27
CA ARG A 109 6.79 17.60 2.69
C ARG A 109 6.04 16.55 3.50
N GLY A 110 6.38 15.27 3.36
CA GLY A 110 5.67 14.18 3.99
C GLY A 110 5.74 12.90 3.18
N TYR A 111 5.32 11.81 3.80
CA TYR A 111 5.38 10.47 3.22
C TYR A 111 3.98 9.89 3.06
N SER A 112 3.82 8.96 2.12
CA SER A 112 2.59 8.19 1.95
C SER A 112 2.89 6.73 1.65
N VAL A 113 2.04 5.84 2.15
CA VAL A 113 1.96 4.43 1.73
C VAL A 113 0.56 4.21 1.17
N ASP A 114 0.47 3.77 -0.09
CA ASP A 114 -0.77 3.54 -0.82
C ASP A 114 -0.77 2.08 -1.30
N ALA A 115 -1.72 1.27 -0.83
CA ALA A 115 -1.73 -0.16 -1.13
C ALA A 115 -3.10 -0.65 -1.60
N LEU A 116 -3.09 -1.66 -2.47
CA LEU A 116 -4.25 -2.37 -2.96
C LEU A 116 -4.05 -3.88 -2.79
N SER A 117 -4.97 -4.54 -2.09
CA SER A 117 -4.96 -6.00 -1.94
C SER A 117 -5.13 -6.72 -3.29
N PRO A 118 -4.82 -8.02 -3.38
CA PRO A 118 -5.30 -8.86 -4.47
C PRO A 118 -6.84 -8.93 -4.47
N CYS A 119 -7.40 -9.29 -5.63
CA CYS A 119 -8.85 -9.43 -5.78
C CYS A 119 -9.32 -10.70 -5.05
N ALA A 120 -10.19 -10.52 -4.04
CA ALA A 120 -10.84 -11.58 -3.30
C ALA A 120 -12.20 -11.97 -3.88
N ASP A 121 -12.67 -13.16 -3.49
CA ASP A 121 -14.03 -13.62 -3.72
C ASP A 121 -15.02 -12.79 -2.88
N GLY A 122 -15.88 -11.99 -3.52
CA GLY A 122 -16.91 -11.21 -2.82
C GLY A 122 -17.62 -10.17 -3.69
N ASP A 123 -18.87 -9.81 -3.32
CA ASP A 123 -19.62 -8.74 -3.99
C ASP A 123 -19.29 -7.37 -3.34
N PRO A 124 -18.64 -6.44 -4.08
CA PRO A 124 -18.24 -5.15 -3.52
C PRO A 124 -19.41 -4.24 -3.14
N VAL A 125 -20.63 -4.49 -3.62
CA VAL A 125 -21.85 -3.77 -3.19
C VAL A 125 -22.30 -4.30 -1.84
N GLU A 126 -22.42 -5.61 -1.69
CA GLU A 126 -22.86 -6.23 -0.43
C GLU A 126 -21.91 -5.90 0.74
N LEU A 127 -20.60 -5.92 0.49
CA LEU A 127 -19.58 -5.59 1.52
C LEU A 127 -19.71 -4.13 1.98
N LYS A 128 -19.94 -3.20 1.06
CA LYS A 128 -20.16 -1.77 1.40
C LYS A 128 -21.44 -1.56 2.20
N GLU A 129 -22.50 -2.30 1.89
CA GLU A 129 -23.75 -2.26 2.67
C GLU A 129 -23.56 -2.81 4.10
N GLN A 130 -22.58 -3.69 4.29
CA GLN A 130 -22.18 -4.23 5.60
C GLN A 130 -21.22 -3.31 6.37
N GLY A 131 -20.83 -2.17 5.79
CA GLY A 131 -20.00 -1.16 6.43
C GLY A 131 -18.50 -1.30 6.15
N GLU A 132 -18.13 -2.00 5.08
CA GLU A 132 -16.75 -2.09 4.58
C GLU A 132 -16.36 -1.02 3.53
#